data_AF-M1L596-F1
#
_entry.id   AF-M1L596-F1
#
_cell.length_a   1.000
_cell.length_b   1.000
_cell.length_c   1.000
_cell.angle_alpha   90.00
_cell.angle_beta   90.00
_cell.angle_gamma   90.00
#
_symmetry.space_group_name_H-M   'P 1'
#
loop_
_entity.id
_entity.type
_entity.pdbx_description
1 polymer ?
#
loop_
_entity_poly.entity_id
_entity_poly.type
_entity_poly.pdbx_seq_one_letter_code
_entity_poly.pdbx_strand_id
1 'polypeptide(L)'
;MYKPGAACARLFVIAVMVAGPRTASCYGVHADPAIREMIARFDKAKTDPTTVDSAFDFARNVAASRPADPIPLAYEGSLAALKARDGWLPWSRLANLHLALDLMGQAADIVAKADTPAPQRLEVEMVRGITCAQIPILFGQGSVAREDLVHAYANPGFPAMSAGDRAAALAWLAVLARRAGNESASARYLRAARAAASGVADAIWSGR
;
A
#
# COMPACT_ATOMS: atom_id res chain seq x y z
N MET A 1 -69.99 1.30 41.88
CA MET A 1 -68.84 2.18 42.20
C MET A 1 -67.56 1.42 41.86
N TYR A 2 -66.99 1.67 40.68
CA TYR A 2 -65.81 0.96 40.15
C TYR A 2 -64.58 1.87 40.30
N LYS A 3 -63.51 1.39 40.95
CA LYS A 3 -62.20 2.07 41.02
C LYS A 3 -61.24 1.40 40.02
N PRO A 4 -60.53 2.14 39.15
CA PRO A 4 -59.50 1.57 38.30
C PRO A 4 -58.16 1.54 39.05
N GLY A 5 -57.57 0.35 39.16
CA GLY A 5 -56.18 0.16 39.60
C GLY A 5 -55.25 0.23 38.39
N ALA A 6 -54.29 1.14 38.47
CA ALA A 6 -53.28 1.45 37.47
C ALA A 6 -52.16 0.40 37.38
N ALA A 7 -51.30 0.62 36.38
CA ALA A 7 -49.96 0.07 36.16
C ALA A 7 -49.86 -1.17 35.24
N CYS A 8 -50.13 -0.93 33.95
CA CYS A 8 -49.50 -1.64 32.86
C CYS A 8 -48.20 -0.90 32.49
N ALA A 9 -47.03 -1.47 32.80
CA ALA A 9 -45.75 -1.03 32.21
C ALA A 9 -44.67 -2.09 32.44
N ARG A 10 -44.64 -3.11 31.58
CA ARG A 10 -43.43 -3.90 31.35
C ARG A 10 -42.75 -3.35 30.11
N LEU A 11 -41.84 -2.38 30.29
CA LEU A 11 -40.95 -1.93 29.23
C LEU A 11 -39.61 -2.64 29.43
N PHE A 12 -39.39 -3.69 28.64
CA PHE A 12 -38.09 -4.32 28.48
C PHE A 12 -37.52 -3.89 27.13
N VAL A 13 -36.27 -3.43 27.19
CA VAL A 13 -35.19 -3.72 26.23
C VAL A 13 -35.01 -2.81 25.01
N ILE A 14 -33.95 -2.00 25.15
CA ILE A 14 -32.78 -1.88 24.26
C ILE A 14 -33.06 -1.52 22.80
N ALA A 15 -32.80 -0.26 22.47
CA ALA A 15 -32.20 0.09 21.19
C ALA A 15 -30.78 0.61 21.45
N VAL A 16 -29.84 -0.31 21.68
CA VAL A 16 -28.43 -0.05 21.38
C VAL A 16 -28.40 0.14 19.87
N MET A 17 -28.20 1.40 19.44
CA MET A 17 -27.72 1.64 18.08
C MET A 17 -26.37 0.92 17.99
N VAL A 18 -26.39 -0.23 17.33
CA VAL A 18 -25.18 -0.88 16.83
C VAL A 18 -24.57 0.13 15.87
N ALA A 19 -23.59 0.88 16.35
CA ALA A 19 -22.55 1.42 15.49
C ALA A 19 -21.96 0.21 14.80
N GLY A 20 -22.37 -0.02 13.55
CA GLY A 20 -21.80 -1.10 12.73
C GLY A 20 -20.28 -0.99 12.78
N PRO A 21 -19.56 -2.11 12.80
CA PRO A 21 -18.11 -2.05 12.77
C PRO A 21 -17.72 -1.25 11.53
N ARG A 22 -17.20 -0.04 11.74
CA ARG A 22 -16.35 0.60 10.75
C ARG A 22 -15.16 -0.33 10.66
N THR A 23 -15.22 -1.30 9.75
CA THR A 23 -14.03 -2.00 9.29
C THR A 23 -13.19 -0.92 8.65
N ALA A 24 -12.30 -0.30 9.44
CA ALA A 24 -11.17 0.39 8.90
C ALA A 24 -10.47 -0.69 8.05
N SER A 25 -10.66 -0.61 6.73
CA SER A 25 -9.84 -1.38 5.80
C SER A 25 -8.43 -0.92 6.07
N CYS A 26 -7.68 -1.74 6.79
CA CYS A 26 -6.25 -1.57 6.91
C CYS A 26 -5.64 -1.87 5.55
N TYR A 27 -4.49 -1.25 5.29
CA TYR A 27 -3.65 -1.52 4.12
C TYR A 27 -3.66 -3.01 3.74
N GLY A 28 -4.06 -3.32 2.50
CA GLY A 28 -4.08 -4.68 1.96
C GLY A 28 -5.28 -5.55 2.35
N VAL A 29 -6.25 -5.05 3.14
CA VAL A 29 -7.46 -5.81 3.50
C VAL A 29 -8.65 -5.40 2.64
N HIS A 30 -9.03 -6.31 1.75
CA HIS A 30 -10.09 -6.11 0.76
C HIS A 30 -11.22 -7.11 0.90
N ALA A 31 -12.46 -6.65 0.72
CA ALA A 31 -13.61 -7.55 0.63
C ALA A 31 -13.62 -8.34 -0.69
N ASP A 32 -13.10 -7.73 -1.76
CA ASP A 32 -13.06 -8.35 -3.08
C ASP A 32 -12.06 -9.52 -3.11
N PRO A 33 -12.51 -10.76 -3.41
CA PRO A 33 -11.64 -11.93 -3.44
C PRO A 33 -10.55 -11.84 -4.52
N ALA A 34 -10.82 -11.17 -5.65
CA ALA A 34 -9.84 -11.04 -6.72
C ALA A 34 -8.69 -10.11 -6.31
N ILE A 35 -8.99 -9.01 -5.60
CA ILE A 35 -7.97 -8.11 -5.07
C ILE A 35 -7.13 -8.83 -4.01
N ARG A 36 -7.76 -9.59 -3.08
CA ARG A 36 -7.02 -10.38 -2.09
C ARG A 36 -6.07 -11.40 -2.72
N GLU A 37 -6.54 -12.14 -3.72
CA GLU A 37 -5.70 -13.10 -4.44
C GLU A 37 -4.54 -12.41 -5.18
N MET A 38 -4.80 -11.26 -5.80
CA MET A 38 -3.76 -10.46 -6.47
C MET A 38 -2.66 -10.04 -5.48
N ILE A 39 -3.04 -9.55 -4.30
CA ILE A 39 -2.09 -9.16 -3.25
C ILE A 39 -1.29 -10.36 -2.76
N ALA A 40 -1.93 -11.51 -2.53
CA ALA A 40 -1.24 -12.73 -2.12
C ALA A 40 -0.22 -13.21 -3.18
N ARG A 41 -0.58 -13.11 -4.46
CA ARG A 41 0.34 -13.41 -5.58
C ARG A 41 1.49 -12.42 -5.66
N PHE A 42 1.24 -11.14 -5.46
CA PHE A 42 2.28 -10.12 -5.38
C PHE A 42 3.25 -10.39 -4.22
N ASP A 43 2.72 -10.74 -3.04
CA ASP A 43 3.54 -11.08 -1.88
C ASP A 43 4.47 -12.27 -2.14
N LYS A 44 3.96 -13.29 -2.84
CA LYS A 44 4.78 -14.42 -3.29
C LYS A 44 5.82 -13.99 -4.33
N ALA A 45 5.43 -13.19 -5.33
CA ALA A 45 6.31 -12.74 -6.41
C ALA A 45 7.49 -11.87 -5.93
N LYS A 46 7.33 -11.16 -4.80
CA LYS A 46 8.45 -10.42 -4.18
C LYS A 46 9.62 -11.31 -3.78
N THR A 47 9.34 -12.55 -3.34
CA THR A 47 10.34 -13.50 -2.82
C THR A 47 10.63 -14.66 -3.77
N ASP A 48 9.74 -14.95 -4.70
CA ASP A 48 9.85 -16.04 -5.69
C ASP A 48 9.71 -15.50 -7.13
N PRO A 49 10.83 -15.19 -7.81
CA PRO A 49 10.84 -14.66 -9.18
C PRO A 49 10.11 -15.55 -10.20
N THR A 50 10.01 -16.85 -9.96
CA THR A 50 9.34 -17.79 -10.88
C THR A 50 7.83 -17.57 -10.96
N THR A 51 7.26 -16.82 -10.01
CA THR A 51 5.82 -16.55 -9.94
C THR A 51 5.41 -15.19 -10.51
N VAL A 52 6.38 -14.33 -10.84
CA VAL A 52 6.16 -12.94 -11.27
C VAL A 52 5.26 -12.86 -12.50
N ASP A 53 5.49 -13.69 -13.52
CA ASP A 53 4.69 -13.67 -14.76
C ASP A 53 3.22 -14.04 -14.49
N SER A 54 3.00 -15.11 -13.73
CA SER A 54 1.64 -15.55 -13.37
C SER A 54 0.89 -14.55 -12.49
N ALA A 55 1.62 -13.82 -11.63
CA ALA A 55 1.07 -12.76 -10.80
C ALA A 55 0.73 -11.52 -11.63
N PHE A 56 1.62 -11.13 -12.54
CA PHE A 56 1.42 -10.01 -13.47
C PHE A 56 0.19 -10.22 -14.35
N ASP A 57 0.05 -11.40 -14.96
CA ASP A 57 -1.10 -11.74 -15.81
C ASP A 57 -2.42 -11.70 -15.02
N PHE A 58 -2.39 -12.17 -13.77
CA PHE A 58 -3.55 -12.10 -12.89
C PHE A 58 -3.91 -10.65 -12.54
N ALA A 59 -2.94 -9.84 -12.10
CA ALA A 59 -3.16 -8.43 -11.76
C ALA A 59 -3.73 -7.64 -12.94
N ARG A 60 -3.18 -7.85 -14.14
CA ARG A 60 -3.68 -7.25 -15.38
C ARG A 60 -5.14 -7.58 -15.69
N ASN A 61 -5.54 -8.84 -15.47
CA ASN A 61 -6.94 -9.23 -15.62
C ASN A 61 -7.84 -8.56 -14.57
N VAL A 62 -7.38 -8.46 -13.31
CA VAL A 62 -8.10 -7.77 -12.24
C VAL A 62 -8.25 -6.28 -12.58
N ALA A 63 -7.19 -5.61 -13.05
CA ALA A 63 -7.20 -4.21 -13.46
C ALA A 63 -8.13 -3.96 -14.66
N ALA A 64 -8.08 -4.81 -15.70
CA ALA A 64 -8.96 -4.70 -16.85
C ALA A 64 -10.45 -4.80 -16.50
N SER A 65 -10.80 -5.59 -15.47
CA SER A 65 -12.19 -5.70 -14.98
C SER A 65 -12.61 -4.58 -14.03
N ARG A 66 -11.68 -3.73 -13.58
CA ARG A 66 -11.91 -2.62 -12.63
C ARG A 66 -11.14 -1.36 -13.07
N PRO A 67 -11.43 -0.78 -14.25
CA PRO A 67 -10.63 0.31 -14.83
C PRO A 67 -10.65 1.61 -14.00
N ALA A 68 -11.59 1.75 -13.08
CA ALA A 68 -11.67 2.90 -12.16
C ALA A 68 -11.01 2.65 -10.80
N ASP A 69 -10.57 1.42 -10.51
CA ASP A 69 -9.91 1.08 -9.25
C ASP A 69 -8.38 1.24 -9.39
N PRO A 70 -7.74 2.16 -8.66
CA PRO A 70 -6.30 2.37 -8.71
C PRO A 70 -5.48 1.25 -8.07
N ILE A 71 -6.07 0.43 -7.19
CA ILE A 71 -5.31 -0.61 -6.47
C ILE A 71 -4.76 -1.66 -7.45
N PRO A 72 -5.59 -2.31 -8.31
CA PRO A 72 -5.07 -3.25 -9.30
C PRO A 72 -3.98 -2.67 -10.22
N LEU A 73 -4.11 -1.40 -10.63
CA LEU A 73 -3.12 -0.72 -11.46
C LEU A 73 -1.78 -0.54 -10.73
N ALA A 74 -1.81 -0.14 -9.46
CA ALA A 74 -0.60 -0.02 -8.64
C ALA A 74 0.13 -1.36 -8.51
N TYR A 75 -0.61 -2.44 -8.22
CA TYR A 75 -0.03 -3.79 -8.10
C TYR A 75 0.45 -4.35 -9.44
N GLU A 76 -0.27 -4.15 -10.53
CA GLU A 76 0.17 -4.52 -11.88
C GLU A 76 1.48 -3.80 -12.24
N GLY A 77 1.56 -2.49 -11.96
CA GLY A 77 2.77 -1.70 -12.14
C GLY A 77 3.94 -2.20 -11.30
N SER A 78 3.71 -2.52 -10.03
CA SER A 78 4.74 -3.11 -9.16
C SER A 78 5.22 -4.48 -9.65
N LEU A 79 4.33 -5.31 -10.19
CA LEU A 79 4.70 -6.59 -10.82
C LEU A 79 5.50 -6.38 -12.10
N ALA A 80 5.17 -5.37 -12.92
CA ALA A 80 6.00 -4.98 -14.06
C ALA A 80 7.39 -4.52 -13.61
N ALA A 81 7.52 -3.80 -12.48
CA ALA A 81 8.82 -3.45 -11.92
C ALA A 81 9.63 -4.70 -11.47
N LEU A 82 8.96 -5.73 -10.93
CA LEU A 82 9.61 -7.02 -10.64
C LEU A 82 10.07 -7.72 -11.93
N LYS A 83 9.26 -7.73 -13.01
CA LYS A 83 9.69 -8.22 -14.32
C LYS A 83 10.91 -7.46 -14.85
N ALA A 84 10.96 -6.15 -14.63
CA ALA A 84 12.10 -5.32 -15.01
C ALA A 84 13.37 -5.67 -14.22
N ARG A 85 13.24 -5.97 -12.92
CA ARG A 85 14.34 -6.42 -12.05
C ARG A 85 14.89 -7.78 -12.51
N ASP A 86 13.98 -8.73 -12.78
CA ASP A 86 14.32 -10.15 -12.97
C ASP A 86 14.57 -10.53 -14.45
N GLY A 87 14.20 -9.67 -15.40
CA GLY A 87 14.35 -9.95 -16.83
C GLY A 87 15.80 -10.18 -17.25
N TRP A 88 16.04 -11.01 -18.27
CA TRP A 88 17.40 -11.28 -18.75
C TRP A 88 17.92 -10.20 -19.70
N LEU A 89 17.08 -9.74 -20.63
CA LEU A 89 17.49 -8.88 -21.73
C LEU A 89 17.32 -7.39 -21.38
N PRO A 90 18.31 -6.51 -21.64
CA PRO A 90 18.23 -5.10 -21.26
C PRO A 90 17.00 -4.36 -21.80
N TRP A 91 16.61 -4.61 -23.06
CA TRP A 91 15.44 -3.97 -23.66
C TRP A 91 14.13 -4.42 -23.01
N SER A 92 14.01 -5.70 -22.63
CA SER A 92 12.84 -6.18 -21.88
C SER A 92 12.76 -5.57 -20.48
N ARG A 93 13.90 -5.34 -19.82
CA ARG A 93 13.93 -4.64 -18.53
C ARG A 93 13.40 -3.22 -18.66
N LEU A 94 13.89 -2.49 -19.65
CA LEU A 94 13.45 -1.12 -19.92
C LEU A 94 11.97 -1.04 -20.31
N ALA A 95 11.49 -1.96 -21.16
CA ALA A 95 10.08 -2.00 -21.55
C ALA A 95 9.16 -2.26 -20.34
N ASN A 96 9.51 -3.22 -19.48
CA ASN A 96 8.74 -3.50 -18.26
C ASN A 96 8.85 -2.35 -17.24
N LEU A 97 9.99 -1.66 -17.18
CA LEU A 97 10.14 -0.49 -16.31
C LEU A 97 9.24 0.67 -16.77
N HIS A 98 9.21 0.98 -18.07
CA HIS A 98 8.30 2.01 -18.58
C HIS A 98 6.83 1.65 -18.31
N LEU A 99 6.44 0.40 -18.58
CA LEU A 99 5.10 -0.10 -18.27
C LEU A 99 4.77 0.06 -16.78
N ALA A 100 5.72 -0.27 -15.89
CA ALA A 100 5.56 -0.12 -14.46
C ALA A 100 5.27 1.34 -14.07
N LEU A 101 6.05 2.29 -14.62
CA LEU A 101 5.90 3.71 -14.34
C LEU A 101 4.58 4.26 -14.89
N ASP A 102 4.17 3.85 -16.08
CA ASP A 102 2.93 4.29 -16.70
C ASP A 102 1.70 3.81 -15.92
N LEU A 103 1.68 2.55 -15.47
CA LEU A 103 0.60 1.99 -14.66
C LEU A 103 0.52 2.65 -13.28
N MET A 104 1.67 2.83 -12.62
CA MET A 104 1.75 3.50 -11.32
C MET A 104 1.41 5.00 -11.42
N GLY A 105 1.71 5.66 -12.53
CA GLY A 105 1.28 7.03 -12.83
C GLY A 105 -0.24 7.12 -12.93
N GLN A 106 -0.87 6.22 -13.69
CA GLN A 106 -2.34 6.15 -13.81
C GLN A 106 -3.03 5.89 -12.47
N ALA A 107 -2.49 4.96 -11.66
CA ALA A 107 -3.01 4.71 -10.31
C ALA A 107 -2.98 6.00 -9.45
N ALA A 108 -1.89 6.78 -9.57
CA ALA A 108 -1.73 8.06 -8.90
C ALA A 108 -2.75 9.11 -9.33
N ASP A 109 -2.96 9.23 -10.64
CA ASP A 109 -3.90 10.19 -11.22
C ASP A 109 -5.33 9.92 -10.76
N ILE A 110 -5.68 8.63 -10.57
CA ILE A 110 -6.97 8.26 -9.99
C ILE A 110 -7.03 8.65 -8.51
N VAL A 111 -6.02 8.31 -7.69
CA VAL A 111 -6.06 8.63 -6.24
C VAL A 111 -5.95 10.13 -5.93
N ALA A 112 -5.38 10.92 -6.85
CA ALA A 112 -5.30 12.38 -6.73
C ALA A 112 -6.68 13.05 -6.73
N LYS A 113 -7.72 12.37 -7.24
CA LYS A 113 -9.11 12.86 -7.20
C LYS A 113 -9.62 12.95 -5.76
N ALA A 114 -10.35 14.02 -5.46
CA ALA A 114 -10.75 14.40 -4.10
C ALA A 114 -11.71 13.40 -3.41
N ASP A 115 -12.38 12.56 -4.18
CA ASP A 115 -13.35 11.56 -3.74
C ASP A 115 -12.75 10.19 -3.44
N THR A 116 -11.45 9.99 -3.68
CA THR A 116 -10.79 8.71 -3.39
C THR A 116 -10.77 8.43 -1.88
N PRO A 117 -11.29 7.26 -1.43
CA PRO A 117 -11.23 6.86 -0.03
C PRO A 117 -9.79 6.84 0.53
N ALA A 118 -9.61 7.36 1.75
CA ALA A 118 -8.30 7.43 2.40
C ALA A 118 -7.54 6.08 2.51
N PRO A 119 -8.20 4.92 2.76
CA PRO A 119 -7.52 3.62 2.75
C PRO A 119 -6.99 3.22 1.37
N GLN A 120 -7.74 3.51 0.31
CA GLN A 120 -7.34 3.20 -1.06
C GLN A 120 -6.14 4.08 -1.49
N ARG A 121 -6.18 5.36 -1.13
CA ARG A 121 -5.04 6.27 -1.32
C ARG A 121 -3.79 5.78 -0.58
N LEU A 122 -3.91 5.41 0.71
CA LEU A 122 -2.81 4.89 1.51
C LEU A 122 -2.16 3.67 0.85
N GLU A 123 -2.97 2.74 0.33
CA GLU A 123 -2.47 1.53 -0.30
C GLU A 123 -1.68 1.83 -1.58
N VAL A 124 -2.21 2.68 -2.44
CA VAL A 124 -1.53 3.08 -3.68
C VAL A 124 -0.22 3.82 -3.38
N GLU A 125 -0.23 4.77 -2.45
CA GLU A 125 0.97 5.51 -2.02
C GLU A 125 2.03 4.56 -1.42
N MET A 126 1.62 3.59 -0.61
CA MET A 126 2.54 2.60 -0.04
C MET A 126 3.15 1.68 -1.11
N VAL A 127 2.32 1.12 -1.99
CA VAL A 127 2.75 0.18 -3.05
C VAL A 127 3.65 0.90 -4.06
N ARG A 128 3.20 2.04 -4.59
CA ARG A 128 3.98 2.86 -5.54
C ARG A 128 5.24 3.41 -4.89
N GLY A 129 5.13 3.96 -3.68
CA GLY A 129 6.24 4.56 -2.95
C GLY A 129 7.38 3.58 -2.68
N ILE A 130 7.07 2.38 -2.16
CA ILE A 130 8.08 1.34 -1.93
C ILE A 130 8.69 0.85 -3.25
N THR A 131 7.87 0.65 -4.28
CA THR A 131 8.34 0.19 -5.60
C THR A 131 9.29 1.21 -6.21
N CYS A 132 8.90 2.48 -6.28
CA CYS A 132 9.73 3.55 -6.83
C CYS A 132 11.00 3.79 -6.04
N ALA A 133 11.01 3.54 -4.72
CA ALA A 133 12.22 3.68 -3.90
C ALA A 133 13.32 2.66 -4.26
N GLN A 134 12.92 1.50 -4.82
CA GLN A 134 13.81 0.43 -5.26
C GLN A 134 14.36 0.64 -6.68
N ILE A 135 13.73 1.52 -7.47
CA ILE A 135 14.18 1.81 -8.83
C ILE A 135 15.53 2.55 -8.78
N PRO A 136 16.51 2.20 -9.65
CA PRO A 136 17.80 2.88 -9.68
C PRO A 136 17.68 4.40 -9.84
N ILE A 137 18.55 5.13 -9.13
CA ILE A 137 18.51 6.59 -9.04
C ILE A 137 18.52 7.31 -10.40
N LEU A 138 19.16 6.71 -11.42
CA LEU A 138 19.25 7.28 -12.77
C LEU A 138 17.88 7.43 -13.47
N PHE A 139 16.84 6.74 -13.01
CA PHE A 139 15.47 6.86 -13.54
C PHE A 139 14.61 7.91 -12.83
N GLY A 140 15.17 8.66 -11.87
CA GLY A 140 14.52 9.82 -11.27
C GLY A 140 13.32 9.54 -10.34
N GLN A 141 13.08 8.27 -9.97
CA GLN A 141 11.89 7.89 -9.19
C GLN A 141 11.98 8.16 -7.68
N GLY A 142 13.12 8.68 -7.20
CA GLY A 142 13.31 8.97 -5.77
C GLY A 142 12.42 10.08 -5.23
N SER A 143 12.06 11.09 -6.04
CA SER A 143 11.13 12.15 -5.63
C SER A 143 9.71 11.63 -5.48
N VAL A 144 9.23 10.85 -6.46
CA VAL A 144 7.92 10.17 -6.45
C VAL A 144 7.81 9.27 -5.22
N ALA A 145 8.81 8.41 -5.01
CA ALA A 145 8.85 7.52 -3.85
C ALA A 145 8.76 8.28 -2.52
N ARG A 146 9.49 9.40 -2.40
CA ARG A 146 9.49 10.22 -1.19
C ARG A 146 8.13 10.87 -0.96
N GLU A 147 7.53 11.45 -2.01
CA GLU A 147 6.23 12.11 -1.93
C GLU A 147 5.17 11.14 -1.43
N ASP A 148 5.05 9.97 -2.08
CA ASP A 148 4.11 8.94 -1.71
C ASP A 148 4.30 8.46 -0.27
N LEU A 149 5.54 8.12 0.11
CA LEU A 149 5.79 7.59 1.44
C LEU A 149 5.60 8.65 2.53
N VAL A 150 5.77 9.94 2.23
CA VAL A 150 5.43 11.03 3.16
C VAL A 150 3.91 11.16 3.31
N HIS A 151 3.14 11.08 2.22
CA HIS A 151 1.67 11.10 2.29
C HIS A 151 1.13 9.88 3.01
N ALA A 152 1.65 8.68 2.70
CA ALA A 152 1.32 7.45 3.40
C ALA A 152 1.62 7.57 4.90
N TYR A 153 2.80 8.08 5.27
CA TYR A 153 3.18 8.28 6.68
C TYR A 153 2.26 9.29 7.41
N ALA A 154 1.76 10.31 6.71
CA ALA A 154 0.82 11.29 7.26
C ALA A 154 -0.63 10.77 7.33
N ASN A 155 -0.94 9.65 6.67
CA ASN A 155 -2.28 9.09 6.63
C ASN A 155 -2.68 8.52 8.02
N PRO A 156 -3.89 8.82 8.54
CA PRO A 156 -4.37 8.28 9.82
C PRO A 156 -4.44 6.75 9.89
N GLY A 157 -4.47 6.06 8.75
CA GLY A 157 -4.44 4.60 8.66
C GLY A 157 -3.03 4.00 8.81
N PHE A 158 -1.97 4.78 8.65
CA PHE A 158 -0.59 4.29 8.73
C PHE A 158 -0.25 3.59 10.06
N PRO A 159 -0.65 4.10 11.24
CA PRO A 159 -0.40 3.41 12.50
C PRO A 159 -1.05 2.02 12.60
N ALA A 160 -2.15 1.78 11.88
CA ALA A 160 -2.89 0.52 11.88
C ALA A 160 -2.32 -0.54 10.93
N MET A 161 -1.32 -0.20 10.12
CA MET A 161 -0.63 -1.13 9.23
C MET A 161 0.21 -2.14 10.01
N SER A 162 0.62 -3.22 9.33
CA SER A 162 1.53 -4.21 9.92
C SER A 162 2.85 -3.56 10.35
N ALA A 163 3.48 -4.10 11.39
CA ALA A 163 4.79 -3.64 11.84
C ALA A 163 5.84 -3.66 10.72
N GLY A 164 5.79 -4.68 9.85
CA GLY A 164 6.68 -4.84 8.71
C GLY A 164 6.48 -3.76 7.64
N ASP A 165 5.24 -3.47 7.24
CA ASP A 165 4.97 -2.46 6.21
C ASP A 165 5.35 -1.05 6.70
N ARG A 166 5.04 -0.73 7.96
CA ARG A 166 5.47 0.54 8.57
C ARG A 166 6.99 0.65 8.59
N ALA A 167 7.68 -0.42 9.00
CA ALA A 167 9.15 -0.44 9.00
C ALA A 167 9.73 -0.27 7.60
N ALA A 168 9.13 -0.90 6.58
CA ALA A 168 9.57 -0.78 5.20
C ALA A 168 9.45 0.65 4.67
N ALA A 169 8.29 1.30 4.83
CA ALA A 169 8.08 2.69 4.43
C ALA A 169 9.06 3.64 5.14
N LEU A 170 9.20 3.51 6.46
CA LEU A 170 10.12 4.34 7.25
C LEU A 170 11.58 4.11 6.88
N ALA A 171 11.98 2.87 6.61
CA ALA A 171 13.34 2.56 6.16
C ALA A 171 13.62 3.20 4.79
N TRP A 172 12.68 3.15 3.84
CA TRP A 172 12.79 3.84 2.55
C TRP A 172 12.80 5.36 2.68
N LEU A 173 12.01 5.95 3.56
CA LEU A 173 12.12 7.39 3.87
C LEU A 173 13.49 7.75 4.43
N ALA A 174 14.07 6.89 5.28
CA ALA A 174 15.44 7.09 5.76
C ALA A 174 16.47 7.03 4.62
N VAL A 175 16.29 6.09 3.68
CA VAL A 175 17.12 5.97 2.48
C VAL A 175 17.13 7.27 1.68
N LEU A 176 15.93 7.74 1.37
CA LEU A 176 15.71 8.88 0.49
C LEU A 176 16.19 10.18 1.16
N ALA A 177 15.96 10.33 2.47
CA ALA A 177 16.48 11.46 3.24
C ALA A 177 18.01 11.52 3.23
N ARG A 178 18.69 10.39 3.42
CA ARG A 178 20.17 10.32 3.37
C ARG A 178 20.70 10.69 1.98
N ARG A 179 20.09 10.15 0.92
CA ARG A 179 20.46 10.48 -0.47
C ARG A 179 20.29 11.97 -0.78
N ALA A 180 19.35 12.64 -0.13
CA ALA A 180 19.14 14.08 -0.23
C ALA A 180 20.03 14.92 0.72
N GLY A 181 20.98 14.31 1.45
CA GLY A 181 21.85 14.99 2.41
C GLY A 181 21.16 15.39 3.72
N ASN A 182 19.94 14.93 3.98
CA ASN A 182 19.20 15.24 5.21
C ASN A 182 19.42 14.15 6.27
N GLU A 183 20.59 14.20 6.93
CA GLU A 183 20.99 13.21 7.93
C GLU A 183 20.08 13.17 9.16
N SER A 184 19.55 14.33 9.59
CA SER A 184 18.62 14.40 10.72
C SER A 184 17.32 13.65 10.44
N ALA A 185 16.70 13.88 9.26
CA ALA A 185 15.51 13.16 8.86
C ALA A 185 15.78 11.67 8.66
N SER A 186 16.92 11.33 8.04
CA SER A 186 17.39 9.95 7.86
C SER A 186 17.46 9.19 9.18
N ALA A 187 18.17 9.75 10.18
CA ALA A 187 18.33 9.13 11.49
C ALA A 187 16.99 8.97 12.22
N ARG A 188 16.09 9.96 12.12
CA ARG A 188 14.75 9.92 12.70
C ARG A 188 13.92 8.78 12.10
N TYR A 189 13.86 8.69 10.78
CA TYR A 189 13.10 7.65 10.09
C TYR A 189 13.68 6.25 10.34
N LEU A 190 15.00 6.09 10.33
CA LEU A 190 15.62 4.80 10.60
C LEU A 190 15.35 4.31 12.03
N ARG A 191 15.38 5.21 13.02
CA ARG A 191 15.03 4.88 14.41
C ARG A 191 13.57 4.40 14.51
N ALA A 192 12.66 5.12 13.86
CA ALA A 192 11.24 4.75 13.82
C ALA A 192 11.02 3.41 13.11
N ALA A 193 11.74 3.16 12.00
CA ALA A 193 11.68 1.90 11.27
C ALA A 193 12.12 0.72 12.13
N ARG A 194 13.23 0.86 12.86
CA ARG A 194 13.74 -0.18 13.77
C ARG A 194 12.81 -0.43 14.95
N ALA A 195 12.17 0.62 15.47
CA ALA A 195 11.17 0.49 16.52
C ALA A 195 9.91 -0.25 16.03
N ALA A 196 9.56 -0.13 14.75
CA ALA A 196 8.46 -0.88 14.15
C ALA A 196 8.85 -2.35 13.88
N ALA A 197 9.94 -2.60 13.16
CA ALA A 197 10.48 -3.94 12.94
C ALA A 197 11.96 -3.86 12.51
N SER A 198 12.89 -4.12 13.44
CA SER A 198 14.34 -4.03 13.21
C SER A 198 14.83 -4.88 12.04
N GLY A 199 14.40 -6.14 11.93
CA GLY A 199 14.83 -7.03 10.85
C GLY A 199 14.52 -6.49 9.45
N VAL A 200 13.32 -5.91 9.26
CA VAL A 200 12.93 -5.29 7.98
C VAL A 200 13.72 -4.02 7.74
N ALA A 201 13.85 -3.17 8.76
CA ALA A 201 14.56 -1.91 8.67
C ALA A 201 16.05 -2.11 8.31
N ASP A 202 16.71 -3.08 8.95
CA ASP A 202 18.12 -3.37 8.74
C ASP A 202 18.38 -4.04 7.39
N ALA A 203 17.46 -4.89 6.90
CA ALA A 203 17.55 -5.45 5.55
C ALA A 203 17.53 -4.36 4.46
N ILE A 204 16.59 -3.40 4.55
CA ILE A 204 16.50 -2.27 3.61
C ILE A 204 17.67 -1.30 3.78
N TRP A 205 18.14 -1.09 5.02
CA TRP A 205 19.26 -0.20 5.28
C TRP A 205 20.58 -0.74 4.73
N SER A 206 20.83 -2.03 4.88
CA SER A 206 22.08 -2.70 4.48
C SER A 206 22.15 -3.08 3.00
N GLY A 207 21.02 -3.32 2.34
CA GLY A 207 20.96 -3.68 0.91
C GLY A 207 21.24 -2.50 -0.06
N ARG A 208 22.05 -1.52 0.36
CA ARG A 208 22.30 -0.28 -0.38
C ARG A 208 23.77 0.01 -0.61
#